data_AF-A0A2R5L1W7-F1
#
_entry.id   AF-A0A2R5L1W7-F1
#
_cell.length_a   1.000
_cell.length_b   1.000
_cell.length_c   1.000
_cell.angle_alpha   90.00
_cell.angle_beta   90.00
_cell.angle_gamma   90.00
#
_symmetry.space_group_name_H-M   'P 1'
#
loop_
_entity.id
_entity.type
_entity.pdbx_description
1 polymer ?
#
loop_
_entity_poly.entity_id
_entity_poly.type
_entity_poly.pdbx_seq_one_letter_code
_entity_poly.pdbx_strand_id
1 'polypeptide(L)'
;IKDAEKGDFDGINTVILRGDGLLLIGRSSDDEDTQQFLDRVPGILESVDDIHAAVEAGETRKVMNLLDRRKKASVRDSNHSNILHKSVLHGHSDLIRYLVQSYPELLDQQDRAGRTPLHYAAVLRDGGHAFKILIKAGANDSIRDRESLTPPNYLEQPGLLTEWD
;
A
#
# COMPACT_ATOMS: atom_id res chain seq x y z
N ILE A 1 6.71 -19.60 -2.58
CA ILE A 1 8.16 -19.52 -2.25
C ILE A 1 8.87 -20.88 -2.35
N LYS A 2 8.37 -21.81 -3.18
CA LYS A 2 9.22 -22.88 -3.77
C LYS A 2 9.86 -22.39 -5.07
N ASP A 3 9.57 -21.15 -5.43
CA ASP A 3 9.78 -20.54 -6.74
C ASP A 3 11.12 -19.79 -6.78
N ALA A 4 11.59 -19.32 -5.61
CA ALA A 4 12.92 -18.72 -5.45
C ALA A 4 14.07 -19.69 -5.74
N GLU A 5 13.90 -20.96 -5.38
CA GLU A 5 14.87 -22.03 -5.66
C GLU A 5 14.90 -22.44 -7.15
N LYS A 6 13.92 -22.00 -7.95
CA LYS A 6 13.76 -22.40 -9.36
C LYS A 6 14.02 -21.29 -10.38
N GLY A 7 14.48 -20.12 -9.92
CA GLY A 7 14.72 -18.97 -10.81
C GLY A 7 13.46 -18.22 -11.25
N ASP A 8 12.35 -18.32 -10.52
CA ASP A 8 11.11 -17.58 -10.83
C ASP A 8 11.20 -16.12 -10.35
N PHE A 9 11.88 -15.29 -11.14
CA PHE A 9 12.06 -13.86 -10.85
C PHE A 9 10.73 -13.11 -10.63
N ASP A 10 9.72 -13.38 -11.46
CA ASP A 10 8.42 -12.70 -11.40
C ASP A 10 7.66 -13.07 -10.11
N GLY A 11 7.74 -14.34 -9.70
CA GLY A 11 7.20 -14.81 -8.43
C GLY A 11 7.83 -14.10 -7.24
N ILE A 12 9.16 -13.95 -7.22
CA ILE A 12 9.90 -13.31 -6.12
C ILE A 12 9.62 -11.80 -6.08
N ASN A 13 9.62 -11.13 -7.23
CA ASN A 13 9.30 -9.70 -7.30
C ASN A 13 7.86 -9.43 -6.82
N THR A 14 6.93 -10.35 -7.12
CA THR A 14 5.56 -10.29 -6.61
C THR A 14 5.47 -10.40 -5.09
N VAL A 15 6.33 -11.21 -4.46
CA VAL A 15 6.40 -11.32 -2.98
C VAL A 15 6.76 -9.99 -2.34
N ILE A 16 7.73 -9.25 -2.90
CA ILE A 16 8.08 -7.91 -2.41
C ILE A 16 6.92 -6.92 -2.59
N LEU A 17 6.33 -6.88 -3.78
CA LEU A 17 5.23 -5.94 -4.09
C LEU A 17 3.99 -6.18 -3.22
N ARG A 18 3.81 -7.40 -2.70
CA ARG A 18 2.71 -7.74 -1.79
C ARG A 18 2.96 -7.34 -0.34
N GLY A 19 4.18 -6.91 0.02
CA GLY A 19 4.57 -6.61 1.40
C GLY A 19 5.16 -7.81 2.16
N ASP A 20 5.40 -8.93 1.48
CA ASP A 20 5.90 -10.18 2.07
C ASP A 20 7.42 -10.36 1.86
N GLY A 21 8.14 -9.30 1.47
CA GLY A 21 9.55 -9.40 1.08
C GLY A 21 10.49 -9.88 2.20
N LEU A 22 10.11 -9.77 3.47
CA LEU A 22 10.85 -10.36 4.60
C LEU A 22 11.03 -11.89 4.46
N LEU A 23 10.10 -12.58 3.79
CA LEU A 23 10.18 -14.03 3.57
C LEU A 23 11.33 -14.45 2.63
N LEU A 24 11.90 -13.48 1.92
CA LEU A 24 13.02 -13.66 0.99
C LEU A 24 14.38 -13.46 1.66
N ILE A 25 14.42 -12.92 2.88
CA ILE A 25 15.67 -12.71 3.62
C ILE A 25 16.30 -14.07 3.96
N GLY A 26 17.59 -14.20 3.64
CA GLY A 26 18.35 -15.43 3.86
C GLY A 26 18.01 -16.57 2.90
N ARG A 27 17.21 -16.31 1.85
CA ARG A 27 17.02 -17.25 0.75
C ARG A 27 18.20 -17.21 -0.21
N SER A 28 18.45 -18.34 -0.85
CA SER A 28 19.46 -18.50 -1.90
C SER A 28 18.86 -19.18 -3.12
N SER A 29 19.45 -18.94 -4.29
CA SER A 29 19.09 -19.56 -5.56
C SER A 29 20.35 -19.95 -6.33
N ASP A 30 20.26 -21.03 -7.11
CA ASP A 30 21.34 -21.44 -8.02
C ASP A 30 21.36 -20.59 -9.30
N ASP A 31 20.25 -19.87 -9.59
CA ASP A 31 20.16 -18.92 -10.69
C ASP A 31 20.82 -17.58 -10.31
N GLU A 32 21.81 -17.16 -11.10
CA GLU A 32 22.65 -15.99 -10.79
C GLU A 32 21.84 -14.69 -10.73
N ASP A 33 20.93 -14.48 -11.69
CA ASP A 33 20.08 -13.29 -11.74
C ASP A 33 19.15 -13.22 -10.52
N THR A 34 18.58 -14.37 -10.14
CA THR A 34 17.75 -14.50 -8.95
C THR A 34 18.55 -14.27 -7.68
N GLN A 35 19.76 -14.82 -7.57
CA GLN A 35 20.61 -14.59 -6.40
C GLN A 35 21.00 -13.12 -6.27
N GLN A 36 21.39 -12.46 -7.37
CA GLN A 36 21.68 -11.02 -7.37
C GLN A 36 20.47 -10.18 -6.94
N PHE A 37 19.26 -10.61 -7.28
CA PHE A 37 18.04 -9.96 -6.79
C PHE A 37 17.83 -10.19 -5.30
N LEU A 38 17.96 -11.43 -4.81
CA LEU A 38 17.85 -11.78 -3.40
C LEU A 38 18.82 -10.99 -2.52
N ASP A 39 20.06 -10.80 -2.98
CA ASP A 39 21.08 -10.00 -2.28
C ASP A 39 20.69 -8.52 -2.14
N ARG A 40 19.85 -8.00 -3.04
CA ARG A 40 19.35 -6.62 -3.02
C ARG A 40 18.08 -6.45 -2.20
N VAL A 41 17.40 -7.53 -1.83
CA VAL A 41 16.14 -7.49 -1.08
C VAL A 41 16.24 -6.62 0.18
N PRO A 42 17.27 -6.71 1.04
CA PRO A 42 17.37 -5.87 2.24
C PRO A 42 17.29 -4.38 1.93
N GLY A 43 18.02 -3.90 0.91
CA GLY A 43 17.99 -2.50 0.50
C GLY A 43 16.68 -2.09 -0.19
N ILE A 44 15.99 -3.03 -0.84
CA ILE A 44 14.64 -2.78 -1.37
C ILE A 44 13.66 -2.58 -0.21
N LEU A 45 13.72 -3.42 0.83
CA LEU A 45 12.85 -3.31 2.00
C LEU A 45 13.10 -2.01 2.77
N GLU A 46 14.36 -1.63 2.98
CA GLU A 46 14.72 -0.34 3.58
C GLU A 46 14.14 0.84 2.77
N SER A 47 14.25 0.79 1.43
CA SER A 47 13.63 1.82 0.58
C SER A 47 12.10 1.82 0.66
N VAL A 48 11.44 0.69 0.92
CA VAL A 48 9.99 0.62 1.12
C VAL A 48 9.63 1.27 2.45
N ASP A 49 10.34 0.91 3.51
CA ASP A 49 10.15 1.48 4.85
C ASP A 49 10.35 3.00 4.84
N ASP A 50 11.38 3.50 4.14
CA ASP A 50 11.63 4.93 3.96
C ASP A 50 10.47 5.67 3.27
N ILE A 51 9.86 5.05 2.26
CA ILE A 51 8.70 5.62 1.56
C ILE A 51 7.52 5.70 2.51
N HIS A 52 7.21 4.61 3.22
CA HIS A 52 6.10 4.59 4.17
C HIS A 52 6.33 5.58 5.32
N ALA A 53 7.53 5.64 5.89
CA ALA A 53 7.87 6.62 6.94
C ALA A 53 7.70 8.07 6.46
N ALA A 54 8.12 8.38 5.22
CA ALA A 54 7.92 9.71 4.64
C ALA A 54 6.42 10.04 4.43
N VAL A 55 5.60 9.05 4.09
CA VAL A 55 4.14 9.20 3.98
C VAL A 55 3.53 9.46 5.35
N GLU A 56 3.88 8.67 6.37
CA GLU A 56 3.36 8.84 7.73
C GLU A 56 3.72 10.23 8.29
N ALA A 57 4.95 10.69 8.04
CA ALA A 57 5.43 12.03 8.42
C ALA A 57 4.83 13.19 7.58
N GLY A 58 4.09 12.91 6.50
CA GLY A 58 3.49 13.93 5.64
C GLY A 58 4.50 14.66 4.74
N GLU A 59 5.71 14.12 4.57
CA GLU A 59 6.80 14.73 3.80
C GLU A 59 6.56 14.61 2.29
N THR A 60 5.52 15.27 1.78
CA THR A 60 5.01 15.10 0.40
C THR A 60 6.11 15.24 -0.65
N ARG A 61 7.02 16.21 -0.49
CA ARG A 61 8.15 16.41 -1.42
C ARG A 61 9.15 15.25 -1.37
N LYS A 62 9.42 14.68 -0.20
CA LYS A 62 10.29 13.50 -0.06
C LYS A 62 9.61 12.28 -0.68
N VAL A 63 8.31 12.08 -0.44
CA VAL A 63 7.53 11.01 -1.08
C VAL A 63 7.61 11.13 -2.61
N MET A 64 7.36 12.32 -3.17
CA MET A 64 7.50 12.56 -4.61
C MET A 64 8.89 12.19 -5.14
N ASN A 65 9.96 12.60 -4.43
CA ASN A 65 11.33 12.26 -4.83
C ASN A 65 11.63 10.75 -4.73
N LEU A 66 11.06 10.05 -3.76
CA LEU A 66 11.27 8.61 -3.58
C LEU A 66 10.48 7.76 -4.61
N LEU A 67 9.35 8.29 -5.12
CA LEU A 67 8.45 7.62 -6.05
C LEU A 67 8.84 7.72 -7.53
N ASP A 68 10.09 8.05 -7.83
CA ASP A 68 10.64 8.32 -9.18
C ASP A 68 10.51 7.14 -10.18
N ARG A 69 9.97 6.00 -9.77
CA ARG A 69 9.63 4.84 -10.62
C ARG A 69 8.24 4.32 -10.26
N ARG A 70 7.36 4.11 -11.25
CA ARG A 70 6.01 3.52 -11.06
C ARG A 70 6.02 2.25 -10.19
N LYS A 71 7.04 1.40 -10.30
CA LYS A 71 7.19 0.18 -9.49
C LYS A 71 7.29 0.43 -7.97
N LYS A 72 7.73 1.62 -7.54
CA LYS A 72 7.85 1.99 -6.12
C LYS A 72 6.54 2.44 -5.51
N ALA A 73 5.57 2.93 -6.29
CA ALA A 73 4.28 3.35 -5.74
C ALA A 73 3.40 2.17 -5.33
N SER A 74 3.54 1.03 -6.01
CA SER A 74 2.79 -0.20 -5.73
C SER A 74 3.35 -1.04 -4.58
N VAL A 75 4.44 -0.61 -3.94
CA VAL A 75 4.98 -1.31 -2.78
C VAL A 75 4.02 -1.23 -1.60
N ARG A 76 4.09 -2.23 -0.74
CA ARG A 76 3.22 -2.38 0.42
C ARG A 76 4.05 -2.63 1.65
N ASP A 77 3.55 -2.16 2.79
CA ASP A 77 4.13 -2.44 4.09
C ASP A 77 3.76 -3.86 4.57
N SER A 78 4.17 -4.20 5.80
CA SER A 78 3.88 -5.50 6.44
C SER A 78 2.38 -5.76 6.68
N ASN A 79 1.54 -4.73 6.65
CA ASN A 79 0.08 -4.83 6.74
C ASN A 79 -0.57 -4.94 5.36
N HIS A 80 0.24 -5.11 4.30
CA HIS A 80 -0.16 -5.10 2.90
C HIS A 80 -0.80 -3.76 2.49
N SER A 81 -0.60 -2.71 3.29
CA SER A 81 -1.10 -1.37 3.03
C SER A 81 -0.17 -0.67 2.06
N ASN A 82 -0.75 -0.06 1.03
CA ASN A 82 0.00 0.83 0.14
C ASN A 82 0.10 2.25 0.73
N ILE A 83 0.88 3.11 0.07
CA ILE A 83 1.07 4.51 0.47
C ILE A 83 -0.23 5.35 0.50
N LEU A 84 -1.26 4.96 -0.28
CA LEU A 84 -2.55 5.64 -0.28
C LEU A 84 -3.35 5.34 1.00
N HIS A 85 -3.30 4.11 1.52
CA HIS A 85 -3.89 3.77 2.83
C HIS A 85 -3.32 4.68 3.93
N LYS A 86 -1.98 4.76 4.00
CA LYS A 86 -1.28 5.54 5.02
C LYS A 86 -1.55 7.03 4.90
N SER A 87 -1.50 7.59 3.69
CA SER A 87 -1.82 9.01 3.49
C SER A 87 -3.26 9.37 3.90
N VAL A 88 -4.22 8.46 3.68
CA VAL A 88 -5.59 8.61 4.18
C VAL A 88 -5.63 8.55 5.70
N LEU A 89 -5.07 7.51 6.31
CA LEU A 89 -5.07 7.31 7.77
C LEU A 89 -4.48 8.52 8.52
N HIS A 90 -3.42 9.12 7.98
CA HIS A 90 -2.77 10.30 8.56
C HIS A 90 -3.38 11.64 8.11
N GLY A 91 -4.42 11.64 7.27
CA GLY A 91 -5.13 12.85 6.85
C GLY A 91 -4.34 13.77 5.91
N HIS A 92 -3.30 13.28 5.25
CA HIS A 92 -2.39 14.06 4.40
C HIS A 92 -3.03 14.42 3.06
N SER A 93 -4.00 15.33 3.07
CA SER A 93 -4.86 15.65 1.93
C SER A 93 -4.12 16.03 0.65
N ASP A 94 -3.03 16.78 0.73
CA ASP A 94 -2.23 17.16 -0.44
C ASP A 94 -1.53 15.95 -1.07
N LEU A 95 -1.03 15.04 -0.23
CA LEU A 95 -0.42 13.79 -0.68
C LEU A 95 -1.48 12.85 -1.27
N ILE A 96 -2.67 12.74 -0.66
CA ILE A 96 -3.80 11.98 -1.22
C ILE A 96 -4.11 12.49 -2.64
N ARG A 97 -4.23 13.81 -2.82
CA ARG A 97 -4.52 14.41 -4.15
C ARG A 97 -3.45 14.08 -5.18
N TYR A 98 -2.18 14.17 -4.80
CA TYR A 98 -1.08 13.82 -5.69
C TYR A 98 -1.13 12.33 -6.08
N LEU A 99 -1.32 11.44 -5.10
CA LEU A 99 -1.31 10.00 -5.31
C LEU A 99 -2.47 9.53 -6.18
N VAL A 100 -3.69 10.02 -5.96
CA VAL A 100 -4.85 9.60 -6.77
C VAL A 100 -4.77 10.08 -8.22
N GLN A 101 -4.08 11.19 -8.48
CA GLN A 101 -3.86 11.71 -9.83
C GLN A 101 -2.73 10.96 -10.55
N SER A 102 -1.66 10.64 -9.83
CA SER A 102 -0.42 10.09 -10.42
C SER A 102 -0.41 8.56 -10.45
N TYR A 103 -1.11 7.92 -9.51
CA TYR A 103 -1.10 6.46 -9.26
C TYR A 103 -2.51 5.93 -8.97
N PRO A 104 -3.47 6.04 -9.92
CA PRO A 104 -4.84 5.58 -9.73
C PRO A 104 -4.95 4.07 -9.44
N GLU A 105 -3.95 3.28 -9.82
CA GLU A 105 -3.88 1.84 -9.53
C GLU A 105 -3.86 1.51 -8.02
N LEU A 106 -3.66 2.49 -7.14
CA LEU A 106 -3.65 2.32 -5.69
C LEU A 106 -5.05 2.37 -5.06
N LEU A 107 -6.05 2.92 -5.76
CA LEU A 107 -7.38 3.26 -5.21
C LEU A 107 -8.14 2.05 -4.66
N ASP A 108 -8.04 0.91 -5.35
CA ASP A 108 -8.84 -0.29 -5.08
C ASP A 108 -8.01 -1.44 -4.49
N GLN A 109 -6.73 -1.20 -4.22
CA GLN A 109 -5.88 -2.20 -3.61
C GLN A 109 -6.32 -2.47 -2.18
N GLN A 110 -6.47 -3.74 -1.84
CA GLN A 110 -6.84 -4.17 -0.50
C GLN A 110 -5.61 -4.48 0.36
N ASP A 111 -5.65 -4.08 1.62
CA ASP A 111 -4.68 -4.44 2.65
C ASP A 111 -4.93 -5.86 3.22
N ARG A 112 -4.27 -6.20 4.32
CA ARG A 112 -4.41 -7.49 4.99
C ARG A 112 -5.80 -7.72 5.59
N ALA A 113 -6.59 -6.69 5.89
CA ALA A 113 -7.98 -6.82 6.34
C ALA A 113 -8.97 -6.90 5.16
N GLY A 114 -8.50 -6.80 3.92
CA GLY A 114 -9.38 -6.67 2.75
C GLY A 114 -9.90 -5.25 2.56
N ARG A 115 -9.39 -4.27 3.30
CA ARG A 115 -9.85 -2.89 3.25
C ARG A 115 -9.07 -2.11 2.20
N THR A 116 -9.75 -1.19 1.55
CA THR A 116 -9.17 -0.23 0.59
C THR A 116 -8.94 1.11 1.29
N PRO A 117 -8.19 2.07 0.70
CA PRO A 117 -8.07 3.41 1.27
C PRO A 117 -9.43 4.09 1.50
N LEU A 118 -10.44 3.77 0.69
CA LEU A 118 -11.80 4.30 0.85
C LEU A 118 -12.49 3.83 2.13
N HIS A 119 -12.21 2.60 2.60
CA HIS A 119 -12.73 2.11 3.88
C HIS A 119 -12.23 2.98 5.04
N TYR A 120 -10.93 3.25 5.09
CA TYR A 120 -10.33 4.10 6.12
C TYR A 120 -10.84 5.54 6.03
N ALA A 121 -11.01 6.08 4.81
CA ALA A 121 -11.53 7.43 4.62
C ALA A 121 -12.95 7.62 5.16
N ALA A 122 -13.74 6.55 5.29
CA ALA A 122 -15.11 6.60 5.80
C ALA A 122 -15.19 6.93 7.29
N VAL A 123 -14.17 6.59 8.08
CA VAL A 123 -14.16 6.80 9.54
C VAL A 123 -13.30 7.97 10.00
N LEU A 124 -12.66 8.68 9.07
CA LEU A 124 -11.88 9.87 9.40
C LEU A 124 -12.78 10.99 9.91
N ARG A 125 -12.27 11.72 10.91
CA ARG A 125 -12.90 12.91 11.47
C ARG A 125 -12.62 14.17 10.63
N ASP A 126 -12.76 14.06 9.31
CA ASP A 126 -12.42 15.13 8.34
C ASP A 126 -13.64 15.69 7.60
N GLY A 127 -14.86 15.31 8.01
CA GLY A 127 -16.11 15.71 7.34
C GLY A 127 -16.36 15.00 6.00
N GLY A 128 -15.74 13.84 5.80
CA GLY A 128 -15.82 13.04 4.57
C GLY A 128 -15.00 13.65 3.43
N HIS A 129 -13.95 14.42 3.73
CA HIS A 129 -13.14 15.10 2.73
C HIS A 129 -12.33 14.11 1.89
N ALA A 130 -11.55 13.25 2.55
CA ALA A 130 -10.78 12.17 1.93
C ALA A 130 -11.70 11.22 1.16
N PHE A 131 -12.84 10.84 1.75
CA PHE A 131 -13.82 9.96 1.09
C PHE A 131 -14.28 10.56 -0.24
N LYS A 132 -14.63 11.85 -0.27
CA LYS A 132 -15.03 12.56 -1.50
C LYS A 132 -13.89 12.67 -2.51
N ILE A 133 -12.64 12.86 -2.08
CA ILE A 133 -11.48 12.88 -2.99
C ILE A 133 -11.35 11.53 -3.70
N LEU A 134 -11.38 10.43 -2.93
CA LEU A 134 -11.20 9.07 -3.45
C LEU A 134 -12.34 8.68 -4.40
N ILE A 135 -13.60 8.95 -4.05
CA ILE A 135 -14.76 8.71 -4.95
C ILE A 135 -14.62 9.50 -6.25
N LYS A 136 -14.25 10.78 -6.18
CA LYS A 136 -14.05 11.61 -7.39
C LYS A 136 -12.90 11.11 -8.26
N ALA A 137 -11.90 10.45 -7.66
CA ALA A 137 -10.81 9.82 -8.39
C ALA A 137 -11.17 8.45 -8.98
N GLY A 138 -12.38 7.92 -8.70
CA GLY A 138 -12.86 6.66 -9.25
C GLY A 138 -12.68 5.45 -8.34
N ALA A 139 -12.47 5.64 -7.03
CA ALA A 139 -12.43 4.52 -6.08
C ALA A 139 -13.75 3.74 -6.09
N ASN A 140 -13.64 2.41 -6.06
CA ASN A 140 -14.80 1.53 -6.04
C ASN A 140 -15.35 1.37 -4.61
N ASP A 141 -16.57 1.85 -4.38
CA ASP A 141 -17.27 1.81 -3.09
C ASP A 141 -18.06 0.51 -2.85
N SER A 142 -17.98 -0.46 -3.77
CA SER A 142 -18.63 -1.78 -3.66
C SER A 142 -17.69 -2.90 -3.20
N ILE A 143 -16.39 -2.62 -3.07
CA ILE A 143 -15.40 -3.59 -2.59
C ILE A 143 -15.72 -3.95 -1.15
N ARG A 144 -15.73 -5.26 -0.86
CA ARG A 144 -15.98 -5.79 0.48
C ARG A 144 -14.66 -6.16 1.15
N ASP A 145 -14.53 -5.78 2.41
CA ASP A 145 -13.47 -6.27 3.28
C ASP A 145 -13.74 -7.71 3.75
N ARG A 146 -12.88 -8.24 4.64
CA ARG A 146 -13.03 -9.59 5.18
C ARG A 146 -14.26 -9.78 6.07
N GLU A 147 -14.80 -8.71 6.63
CA GLU A 147 -16.06 -8.71 7.37
C GLU A 147 -17.27 -8.56 6.45
N SER A 148 -17.05 -8.60 5.12
CA SER A 148 -18.05 -8.40 4.08
C SER A 148 -18.68 -7.00 4.08
N LEU A 149 -18.03 -6.02 4.72
CA LEU A 149 -18.48 -4.63 4.80
C LEU A 149 -17.90 -3.83 3.63
N THR A 150 -18.68 -2.88 3.11
CA THR A 150 -18.24 -1.92 2.09
C THR A 150 -17.87 -0.58 2.73
N PRO A 151 -17.10 0.30 2.07
CA PRO A 151 -16.75 1.61 2.62
C PRO A 151 -17.97 2.43 3.08
N PRO A 152 -19.11 2.48 2.36
CA PRO A 152 -20.29 3.17 2.86
C PRO A 152 -20.89 2.60 4.16
N ASN A 153 -20.73 1.31 4.46
CA ASN A 153 -21.23 0.75 5.72
C ASN A 153 -20.56 1.42 6.94
N TYR A 154 -19.30 1.81 6.80
CA TYR A 154 -18.54 2.50 7.85
C TYR A 154 -18.94 3.97 8.02
N LEU A 155 -19.51 4.62 7.00
CA LEU A 155 -20.10 5.97 7.14
C LEU A 155 -21.34 5.96 8.03
N GLU A 156 -22.16 4.91 7.90
CA GLU A 156 -23.40 4.74 8.67
C GLU A 156 -23.13 4.28 10.10
N GLN A 157 -22.04 3.52 10.30
CA GLN A 157 -21.65 2.96 11.59
C GLN A 157 -20.14 3.17 11.85
N PRO A 158 -19.71 4.39 12.21
CA PRO A 158 -18.29 4.71 12.41
C PRO A 158 -17.60 3.88 13.52
N GLY A 159 -18.37 3.24 14.40
CA GLY A 159 -17.84 2.37 15.45
C GLY A 159 -17.36 0.99 14.97
N LEU A 160 -17.55 0.64 13.68
CA LEU A 160 -17.12 -0.64 13.11
C LEU A 160 -15.61 -0.68 12.78
N LEU A 161 -14.98 0.49 12.64
CA LEU A 161 -13.55 0.63 12.35
C LEU A 161 -12.98 1.72 13.26
N THR A 162 -12.06 1.36 14.14
CA THR A 162 -11.35 2.34 14.94
C THR A 162 -10.13 2.86 14.19
N GLU A 163 -9.59 4.02 14.59
CA GLU A 163 -8.38 4.63 13.99
C GLU A 163 -7.12 3.74 14.10
N TRP A 164 -7.20 2.59 14.78
CA TRP A 164 -6.09 1.70 15.14
C TRP A 164 -6.28 0.25 14.66
N ASP A 165 -7.39 -0.07 13.98
CA ASP A 165 -7.66 -1.38 13.37
C ASP A 165 -7.07 -1.47 11.96
#